data_AF-A0A534WWJ4-F1
#
_entry.id   AF-A0A534WWJ4-F1
#
_cell.length_a   1.000
_cell.length_b   1.000
_cell.length_c   1.000
_cell.angle_alpha   90.00
_cell.angle_beta   90.00
_cell.angle_gamma   90.00
#
_symmetry.space_group_name_H-M   'P 1'
#
loop_
_entity.id
_entity.type
_entity.pdbx_description
1 polymer ?
#
loop_
_entity_poly.entity_id
_entity_poly.type
_entity_poly.pdbx_seq_one_letter_code
_entity_poly.pdbx_strand_id
1 'polypeptide(L)'
;MAALRQALCALIWVLATIPLTTLAATYSANVRWQPSSDPTVAGYRVYERTASGSYGAPQQAGMPTPAADGTMSVAASSLAVRTDYVFAVTAYTASGTESGLSNEMPIGYAQVAPLMDSDGDGLTDAAEDVNLNRIVDPGETDPNNPDTDGDGVRDGQDKCQGTAPGTAVNASGCSCAQITCNNGNACDGVETCTAGVCHAGTPLNCNDGNACTTDSCNASTGCVHTPISGCTACTTASQCNDGNPCTTDTCTAGHCSSTAVTNGTTCGDGNTCNGLETCQSGTCKAGTPLNCDDGNACTTDSCNASTGCVHTAITGCTACTTSSQCNDGNPCTSDTCTAGHCQSTAVANGTACSDGNVCNGAETCQSGACTAGTALKCDDGNACTTDTCNAST
;
A
#
# COMPACT_ATOMS: atom_id res chain seq x y z
N MET A 1 30.99 35.20 81.12
CA MET A 1 30.92 35.78 79.76
C MET A 1 29.58 36.49 79.66
N ALA A 2 29.58 37.80 79.38
CA ALA A 2 28.36 38.49 78.99
C ALA A 2 27.82 37.80 77.73
N ALA A 3 26.54 37.47 77.74
CA ALA A 3 25.85 36.80 76.65
C ALA A 3 25.88 37.69 75.40
N LEU A 4 26.94 37.60 74.59
CA LEU A 4 26.89 37.98 73.19
C LEU A 4 26.10 36.89 72.47
N ARG A 5 24.78 37.04 72.48
CA ARG A 5 23.89 36.38 71.53
C ARG A 5 24.20 36.95 70.14
N GLN A 6 25.21 36.42 69.45
CA GLN A 6 25.26 36.58 68.00
C GLN A 6 24.27 35.59 67.42
N ALA A 7 23.23 36.11 66.79
CA ALA A 7 22.24 35.31 66.08
C ALA A 7 22.93 34.68 64.86
N LEU A 8 23.39 33.44 65.00
CA LEU A 8 23.63 32.56 63.87
C LEU A 8 22.29 32.41 63.14
N CYS A 9 22.24 32.83 61.88
CA CYS A 9 21.11 32.60 61.00
C CYS A 9 21.50 31.47 60.05
N ALA A 10 20.74 30.38 60.08
CA ALA A 10 21.07 29.15 59.39
C ALA A 10 19.87 28.67 58.56
N LEU A 11 20.16 28.11 57.37
CA LEU A 11 19.19 27.68 56.36
C LEU A 11 19.68 26.35 55.77
N ILE A 12 18.77 25.41 55.53
CA ILE A 12 19.09 24.09 54.94
C ILE A 12 18.77 24.12 53.44
N TRP A 13 19.70 23.59 52.63
CA TRP A 13 19.45 23.30 51.21
C TRP A 13 19.61 21.79 51.00
N VAL A 14 18.61 21.17 50.39
CA VAL A 14 18.59 19.74 50.11
C VAL A 14 19.22 19.49 48.74
N LEU A 15 20.39 18.86 48.72
CA LEU A 15 20.91 18.17 47.55
C LEU A 15 21.00 16.69 47.96
N ALA A 16 19.90 15.97 47.78
CA ALA A 16 19.83 14.56 48.16
C ALA A 16 20.55 13.72 47.10
N THR A 17 21.56 12.98 47.51
CA THR A 17 22.15 11.90 46.71
C THR A 17 21.91 10.60 47.46
N ILE A 18 21.09 9.73 46.89
CA ILE A 18 20.72 8.46 47.52
C ILE A 18 21.68 7.37 47.01
N PRO A 19 22.41 6.65 47.89
CA PRO A 19 23.18 5.49 47.47
C PRO A 19 22.26 4.32 47.12
N LEU A 20 22.33 3.85 45.89
CA LEU A 20 21.45 2.82 45.28
C LEU A 20 21.56 1.39 45.90
N THR A 21 22.20 1.21 47.05
CA THR A 21 22.75 -0.11 47.44
C THR A 21 22.43 -0.59 48.87
N THR A 22 21.55 0.06 49.64
CA THR A 22 21.26 -0.37 51.02
C THR A 22 19.77 -0.48 51.34
N LEU A 23 19.40 -1.52 52.11
CA LEU A 23 18.04 -1.79 52.64
C LEU A 23 17.44 -0.67 53.52
N ALA A 24 18.26 0.30 53.93
CA ALA A 24 17.77 1.54 54.54
C ALA A 24 18.16 2.67 53.59
N ALA A 25 17.16 3.24 52.90
CA ALA A 25 17.35 4.47 52.17
C ALA A 25 17.78 5.56 53.18
N THR A 26 18.90 6.21 52.91
CA THR A 26 19.35 7.36 53.69
C THR A 26 19.72 8.47 52.73
N TYR A 27 19.57 9.71 53.19
CA TYR A 27 19.94 10.89 52.40
C TYR A 27 20.94 11.75 53.15
N SER A 28 21.49 12.74 52.45
CA SER A 28 22.32 13.78 53.04
C SER A 28 21.67 15.15 52.83
N ALA A 29 21.79 16.01 53.84
CA ALA A 29 21.34 17.39 53.79
C ALA A 29 22.51 18.33 54.05
N ASN A 30 22.57 19.48 53.37
CA ASN A 30 23.55 20.51 53.67
C ASN A 30 22.99 21.50 54.69
N VAL A 31 23.58 21.49 55.88
CA VAL A 31 23.30 22.48 56.93
C VAL A 31 24.17 23.69 56.63
N ARG A 32 23.59 24.86 56.34
CA ARG A 32 24.33 26.11 56.05
C ARG A 32 24.05 27.18 57.09
N TRP A 33 25.05 27.96 57.48
CA TRP A 33 24.93 29.03 58.48
C TRP A 33 25.83 30.22 58.15
N GLN A 34 25.45 31.39 58.69
CA GLN A 34 26.30 32.58 58.69
C GLN A 34 27.44 32.43 59.72
N PRO A 35 28.70 32.73 59.36
CA PRO A 35 29.80 32.64 60.31
C PRO A 35 29.63 33.63 61.47
N SER A 36 30.11 33.25 62.66
CA SER A 36 30.16 34.17 63.82
C SER A 36 31.18 35.28 63.56
N SER A 37 30.88 36.49 64.03
CA SER A 37 31.82 37.63 63.96
C SER A 37 32.79 37.69 65.14
N ASP A 38 32.75 36.72 66.06
CA ASP A 38 33.76 36.56 67.10
C ASP A 38 35.07 36.01 66.49
N PRO A 39 36.17 36.78 66.53
CA PRO A 39 37.44 36.36 65.92
C PRO A 39 38.13 35.23 66.67
N THR A 40 37.65 34.83 67.85
CA THR A 40 38.22 33.76 68.68
C THR A 40 37.68 32.36 68.34
N VAL A 41 36.73 32.29 67.40
CA VAL A 41 36.14 31.02 66.95
C VAL A 41 37.18 30.17 66.23
N ALA A 42 37.36 28.94 66.73
CA ALA A 42 38.23 27.93 66.15
C ALA A 42 37.47 26.89 65.31
N GLY A 43 36.15 26.82 65.44
CA GLY A 43 35.30 25.98 64.60
C GLY A 43 33.85 25.91 65.06
N TYR A 44 33.09 24.98 64.46
CA TYR A 44 31.66 24.78 64.68
C TYR A 44 31.31 23.32 64.99
N ARG A 45 30.21 23.14 65.70
CA ARG A 45 29.57 21.84 65.98
C ARG A 45 28.13 21.88 65.49
N VAL A 46 27.71 20.83 64.79
CA VAL A 46 26.35 20.67 64.30
C VAL A 46 25.65 19.62 65.15
N TYR A 47 24.55 20.02 65.76
CA TYR A 47 23.70 19.18 66.58
C TYR A 47 22.49 18.75 65.76
N GLU A 48 22.13 17.48 65.90
CA GLU A 48 21.00 16.85 65.25
C GLU A 48 20.11 16.20 66.30
N ARG A 49 18.79 16.32 66.11
CA ARG A 49 17.77 15.56 66.83
C ARG A 49 16.61 15.23 65.90
N THR A 50 15.85 14.20 66.24
CA THR A 50 14.51 14.04 65.67
C THR A 50 13.56 15.07 66.29
N ALA A 51 12.46 15.41 65.61
CA ALA A 51 11.51 16.44 66.05
C ALA A 51 11.02 16.27 67.51
N SER A 52 10.93 15.03 68.00
CA SER A 52 10.54 14.67 69.38
C SER A 52 11.71 14.29 70.31
N GLY A 53 12.93 14.21 69.78
CA GLY A 53 14.13 13.75 70.51
C GLY A 53 14.93 14.88 71.16
N SER A 54 15.92 14.49 71.97
CA SER A 54 16.99 15.39 72.45
C SER A 54 18.16 15.41 71.47
N TYR A 55 18.94 16.50 71.46
CA TYR A 55 20.16 16.57 70.67
C TYR A 55 21.15 15.47 71.07
N GLY A 56 21.62 14.72 70.06
CA GLY A 56 22.66 13.71 70.23
C GLY A 56 24.06 14.30 70.34
N ALA A 57 25.08 13.45 70.17
CA ALA A 57 26.46 13.92 70.06
C ALA A 57 26.63 14.76 68.77
N PRO A 58 27.25 15.94 68.84
CA PRO A 58 27.37 16.81 67.68
C PRO A 58 28.39 16.30 66.66
N GLN A 59 28.12 16.51 65.38
CA GLN A 59 29.11 16.42 64.33
C GLN A 59 30.11 17.57 64.47
N GLN A 60 31.40 17.23 64.56
CA GLN A 60 32.45 18.23 64.64
C GLN A 60 32.81 18.75 63.24
N ALA A 61 32.26 19.91 62.88
CA ALA A 61 32.42 20.50 61.55
C ALA A 61 33.78 21.21 61.35
N GLY A 62 34.54 21.45 62.42
CA GLY A 62 35.81 22.19 62.33
C GLY A 62 35.57 23.63 61.88
N MET A 63 36.51 24.20 61.10
CA MET A 63 36.33 25.49 60.43
C MET A 63 36.11 25.24 58.93
N PRO A 64 34.85 25.20 58.44
CA PRO A 64 34.59 24.99 57.02
C PRO A 64 35.16 26.11 56.15
N THR A 65 35.41 25.82 54.88
CA THR A 65 35.71 26.87 53.90
C THR A 65 34.41 27.61 53.56
N PRO A 66 34.38 28.96 53.63
CA PRO A 66 33.18 29.70 53.23
C PRO A 66 32.84 29.46 51.77
N ALA A 67 31.55 29.32 51.47
CA ALA A 67 31.04 29.35 50.12
C ALA A 67 31.14 30.76 49.51
N ALA A 68 30.88 30.89 48.21
CA ALA A 68 30.96 32.17 47.49
C ALA A 68 30.03 33.26 48.06
N ASP A 69 28.93 32.86 48.71
CA ASP A 69 27.99 33.75 49.40
C ASP A 69 28.42 34.10 50.84
N GLY A 70 29.61 33.65 51.27
CA GLY A 70 30.16 33.87 52.60
C GLY A 70 29.61 32.94 53.69
N THR A 71 28.70 32.01 53.36
CA THR A 71 28.14 31.07 54.33
C THR A 71 29.06 29.87 54.56
N MET A 72 28.97 29.30 55.76
CA MET A 72 29.61 28.04 56.12
C MET A 72 28.62 26.90 55.95
N SER A 73 29.09 25.71 55.58
CA SER A 73 28.22 24.54 55.46
C SER A 73 28.94 23.24 55.75
N VAL A 74 28.17 22.26 56.22
CA VAL A 74 28.61 20.85 56.30
C VAL A 74 27.46 19.93 55.92
N ALA A 75 27.79 18.80 55.31
CA ALA A 75 26.82 17.75 55.04
C ALA A 75 26.54 16.96 56.32
N ALA A 76 25.25 16.86 56.67
CA ALA A 76 24.73 15.83 57.57
C ALA A 76 24.36 14.63 56.71
N SER A 77 24.92 13.46 57.01
CA SER A 77 24.77 12.24 56.22
C SER A 77 24.14 11.12 57.05
N SER A 78 23.61 10.09 56.37
CA SER A 78 22.92 8.96 57.01
C SER A 78 21.59 9.34 57.68
N LEU A 79 20.91 10.36 57.15
CA LEU A 79 19.59 10.76 57.62
C LEU A 79 18.57 9.73 57.13
N ALA A 80 17.76 9.20 58.04
CA ALA A 80 16.71 8.25 57.69
C ALA A 80 15.60 8.95 56.89
N VAL A 81 15.07 8.27 55.87
CA VAL A 81 13.88 8.74 55.15
C VAL A 81 12.69 8.82 56.10
N ARG A 82 11.67 9.63 55.75
CA ARG A 82 10.42 9.79 56.52
C ARG A 82 10.60 10.19 57.99
N THR A 83 11.78 10.68 58.35
CA THR A 83 12.10 11.15 59.70
C THR A 83 12.28 12.65 59.67
N ASP A 84 11.57 13.35 60.55
CA ASP A 84 11.71 14.80 60.69
C ASP A 84 12.89 15.09 61.61
N TYR A 85 13.88 15.80 61.08
CA TYR A 85 15.08 16.19 61.77
C TYR A 85 15.08 17.67 62.10
N VAL A 86 15.76 18.03 63.18
CA VAL A 86 16.01 19.40 63.59
C VAL A 86 17.49 19.57 63.83
N PHE A 87 18.06 20.59 63.20
CA PHE A 87 19.47 20.93 63.31
C PHE A 87 19.67 22.25 64.05
N ALA A 88 20.78 22.34 64.78
CA ALA A 88 21.28 23.57 65.37
C ALA A 88 22.81 23.58 65.35
N VAL A 89 23.41 24.78 65.37
CA VAL A 89 24.87 24.96 65.28
C VAL A 89 25.38 25.74 66.48
N THR A 90 26.53 25.35 67.01
CA THR A 90 27.32 26.16 67.96
C THR A 90 28.69 26.49 67.37
N ALA A 91 29.27 27.59 67.83
CA ALA A 91 30.68 27.92 67.61
C ALA A 91 31.49 27.53 68.85
N TYR A 92 32.74 27.12 68.67
CA TYR A 92 33.67 26.88 69.78
C TYR A 92 35.02 27.59 69.58
N THR A 93 35.62 27.99 70.69
CA THR A 93 36.96 28.60 70.71
C THR A 93 38.07 27.55 70.77
N ALA A 94 39.33 27.95 70.63
CA ALA A 94 40.48 27.04 70.75
C ALA A 94 40.56 26.29 72.10
N SER A 95 39.95 26.85 73.16
CA SER A 95 39.84 26.19 74.48
C SER A 95 38.67 25.21 74.59
N GLY A 96 37.87 25.06 73.53
CA GLY A 96 36.71 24.16 73.47
C GLY A 96 35.44 24.73 74.10
N THR A 97 35.43 26.01 74.49
CA THR A 97 34.22 26.66 75.05
C THR A 97 33.21 26.92 73.95
N GLU A 98 31.97 26.47 74.14
CA GLU A 98 30.88 26.61 73.16
C GLU A 98 30.00 27.83 73.40
N SER A 99 29.45 28.35 72.30
CA SER A 99 28.35 29.31 72.30
C SER A 99 27.03 28.65 72.71
N GLY A 100 25.97 29.45 72.82
CA GLY A 100 24.60 28.93 72.77
C GLY A 100 24.27 28.35 71.38
N LEU A 101 23.21 27.54 71.32
CA LEU A 101 22.65 27.01 70.07
C LEU A 101 22.12 28.14 69.17
N SER A 102 22.25 27.96 67.86
CA SER A 102 21.58 28.78 66.84
C SER A 102 20.05 28.66 66.89
N ASN A 103 19.34 29.33 65.97
CA ASN A 103 17.96 28.95 65.68
C ASN A 103 17.91 27.50 65.22
N GLU A 104 16.80 26.83 65.53
CA GLU A 104 16.52 25.49 65.04
C GLU A 104 16.18 25.56 63.54
N MET A 105 16.62 24.54 62.81
CA MET A 105 16.34 24.36 61.39
C MET A 105 15.69 22.99 61.19
N PRO A 106 14.37 22.93 61.02
CA PRO A 106 13.70 21.68 60.71
C PRO A 106 13.95 21.28 59.25
N ILE A 107 14.17 20.00 59.03
CA ILE A 107 13.97 19.34 57.73
C ILE A 107 12.95 18.21 57.92
N GLY A 108 11.82 18.33 57.24
CA GLY A 108 10.73 17.37 57.35
C GLY A 108 10.57 16.52 56.10
N TYR A 109 9.85 15.40 56.25
CA TYR A 109 9.50 14.50 55.15
C TYR A 109 8.93 15.24 53.92
N ALA A 110 8.03 16.19 54.13
CA ALA A 110 7.42 16.98 53.07
C ALA A 110 8.42 17.78 52.19
N GLN A 111 9.61 18.10 52.72
CA GLN A 111 10.63 18.84 51.97
C GLN A 111 11.53 17.93 51.13
N VAL A 112 11.56 16.64 51.44
CA VAL A 112 12.44 15.66 50.77
C VAL A 112 11.67 14.69 49.88
N ALA A 113 10.41 14.37 50.22
CA ALA A 113 9.54 13.45 49.48
C ALA A 113 9.46 13.73 47.96
N PRO A 114 9.46 14.97 47.45
CA PRO A 114 9.43 15.23 46.01
C PRO A 114 10.68 14.79 45.24
N LEU A 115 11.76 14.47 45.94
CA LEU A 115 13.07 14.11 45.36
C LEU A 115 13.45 12.65 45.64
N MET A 116 12.61 11.90 46.35
CA MET A 116 12.90 10.57 46.84
C MET A 116 12.00 9.57 46.15
N ASP A 117 12.55 8.39 45.87
CA ASP A 117 11.90 7.20 45.31
C ASP A 117 12.41 6.06 46.20
N SER A 118 11.66 5.78 47.27
CA SER A 118 12.16 4.98 48.39
C SER A 118 12.18 3.47 48.10
N ASP A 119 11.34 2.97 47.21
CA ASP A 119 11.28 1.56 46.81
C ASP A 119 11.75 1.28 45.37
N GLY A 120 12.07 2.33 44.60
CA GLY A 120 12.70 2.22 43.29
C GLY A 120 11.74 1.76 42.20
N ASP A 121 10.47 2.12 42.31
CA ASP A 121 9.42 1.78 41.38
C ASP A 121 9.27 2.80 40.24
N GLY A 122 9.85 4.00 40.42
CA GLY A 122 9.86 5.11 39.48
C GLY A 122 8.89 6.25 39.81
N LEU A 123 8.09 6.14 40.86
CA LEU A 123 7.35 7.24 41.47
C LEU A 123 8.18 7.88 42.59
N THR A 124 7.83 9.12 42.93
CA THR A 124 8.44 9.75 44.11
C THR A 124 7.56 9.55 45.32
N ASP A 125 8.16 9.51 46.50
CA ASP A 125 7.47 9.46 47.78
C ASP A 125 6.32 10.49 47.89
N ALA A 126 6.48 11.68 47.28
CA ALA A 126 5.43 12.70 47.25
C ALA A 126 4.36 12.50 46.16
N ALA A 127 4.66 11.75 45.09
CA ALA A 127 3.67 11.37 44.08
C ALA A 127 2.72 10.29 44.60
N GLU A 128 3.23 9.45 45.50
CA GLU A 128 2.55 8.30 46.06
C GLU A 128 1.79 8.65 47.36
N ASP A 129 2.41 9.43 48.26
CA ASP A 129 1.82 9.97 49.49
C ASP A 129 1.46 11.45 49.24
N VAL A 130 0.45 11.69 48.39
CA VAL A 130 0.09 13.01 47.85
C VAL A 130 -0.16 14.02 48.95
N ASN A 131 -0.82 13.59 50.02
CA ASN A 131 -1.16 14.45 51.14
C ASN A 131 -0.07 14.47 52.24
N LEU A 132 1.00 13.68 52.08
CA LEU A 132 2.18 13.59 52.93
C LEU A 132 1.86 13.23 54.40
N ASN A 133 0.75 12.52 54.63
CA ASN A 133 0.33 12.06 55.96
C ASN A 133 0.94 10.70 56.34
N ARG A 134 1.62 10.01 55.41
CA ARG A 134 2.28 8.71 55.61
C ARG A 134 1.31 7.55 55.85
N ILE A 135 0.07 7.69 55.42
CA ILE A 135 -0.98 6.68 55.43
C ILE A 135 -1.32 6.44 53.96
N VAL A 136 -1.50 5.19 53.56
CA VAL A 136 -1.97 4.88 52.22
C VAL A 136 -3.49 5.13 52.19
N ASP A 137 -3.89 6.28 51.66
CA ASP A 137 -5.31 6.62 51.46
C ASP A 137 -5.84 6.06 50.12
N PRO A 138 -7.17 6.00 49.90
CA PRO A 138 -7.72 5.58 48.61
C PRO A 138 -7.23 6.47 47.45
N GLY A 139 -6.54 5.87 46.49
CA GLY A 139 -5.94 6.57 45.34
C GLY A 139 -4.48 6.99 45.55
N GLU A 140 -3.88 6.60 46.67
CA GLU A 140 -2.44 6.70 46.95
C GLU A 140 -1.79 5.30 46.88
N THR A 141 -0.47 5.29 46.69
CA THR A 141 0.38 4.08 46.74
C THR A 141 1.31 4.16 47.94
N ASP A 142 1.90 3.03 48.35
CA ASP A 142 2.83 2.95 49.49
C ASP A 142 4.27 3.15 49.01
N PRO A 143 4.96 4.23 49.42
CA PRO A 143 6.32 4.51 48.93
C PRO A 143 7.41 3.55 49.39
N ASN A 144 7.07 2.50 50.13
CA ASN A 144 8.00 1.45 50.53
C ASN A 144 7.64 0.10 49.92
N ASN A 145 6.61 0.04 49.09
CA ASN A 145 6.16 -1.16 48.44
C ASN A 145 6.03 -0.89 46.95
N PRO A 146 6.96 -1.41 46.12
CA PRO A 146 7.03 -1.04 44.71
C PRO A 146 5.88 -1.58 43.86
N ASP A 147 4.89 -2.23 44.47
CA ASP A 147 3.69 -2.84 43.89
C ASP A 147 2.62 -2.88 45.01
N THR A 148 1.90 -1.77 45.18
CA THR A 148 1.00 -1.54 46.33
C THR A 148 -0.16 -2.53 46.37
N ASP A 149 -0.73 -2.87 45.21
CA ASP A 149 -1.88 -3.78 45.13
C ASP A 149 -1.49 -5.25 44.93
N GLY A 150 -0.24 -5.54 44.59
CA GLY A 150 0.33 -6.89 44.50
C GLY A 150 -0.11 -7.65 43.26
N ASP A 151 -0.54 -6.96 42.20
CA ASP A 151 -0.98 -7.57 40.95
C ASP A 151 0.17 -8.02 40.04
N GLY A 152 1.40 -7.62 40.37
CA GLY A 152 2.63 -7.94 39.65
C GLY A 152 3.14 -6.83 38.73
N VAL A 153 2.47 -5.67 38.68
CA VAL A 153 2.90 -4.45 37.99
C VAL A 153 3.28 -3.41 39.04
N ARG A 154 4.43 -2.75 38.86
CA ARG A 154 4.90 -1.74 39.81
C ARG A 154 4.05 -0.48 39.76
N ASP A 155 3.89 0.24 40.87
CA ASP A 155 3.01 1.42 40.95
C ASP A 155 3.35 2.49 39.89
N GLY A 156 4.64 2.74 39.64
CA GLY A 156 5.11 3.64 38.58
C GLY A 156 4.84 3.20 37.13
N GLN A 157 4.42 1.95 36.93
CA GLN A 157 3.99 1.40 35.63
C GLN A 157 2.49 1.07 35.60
N ASP A 158 1.85 0.99 36.76
CA ASP A 158 0.46 0.64 36.91
C ASP A 158 -0.45 1.86 36.71
N LYS A 159 -1.42 1.70 35.80
CA LYS A 159 -2.44 2.72 35.51
C LYS A 159 -3.80 2.36 36.09
N CYS A 160 -3.92 1.19 36.69
CA CYS A 160 -5.15 0.57 37.16
C CYS A 160 -4.95 -0.04 38.55
N GLN A 161 -4.55 0.81 39.50
CA GLN A 161 -4.37 0.46 40.90
C GLN A 161 -5.61 -0.22 41.52
N GLY A 162 -5.33 -1.09 42.49
CA GLY A 162 -6.33 -1.86 43.23
C GLY A 162 -6.76 -3.14 42.52
N THR A 163 -5.98 -3.62 41.56
CA THR A 163 -6.21 -4.92 40.95
C THR A 163 -5.85 -6.02 41.95
N ALA A 164 -6.71 -7.02 42.08
CA ALA A 164 -6.47 -8.07 43.07
C ALA A 164 -5.24 -8.93 42.70
N PRO A 165 -4.37 -9.28 43.67
CA PRO A 165 -3.22 -10.14 43.44
C PRO A 165 -3.54 -11.43 42.68
N GLY A 166 -2.74 -11.74 41.67
CA GLY A 166 -2.91 -12.93 40.81
C GLY A 166 -3.99 -12.79 39.74
N THR A 167 -4.63 -11.62 39.61
CA THR A 167 -5.48 -11.30 38.45
C THR A 167 -4.60 -11.13 37.21
N ALA A 168 -5.07 -11.64 36.07
CA ALA A 168 -4.36 -11.44 34.81
C ALA A 168 -4.56 -10.00 34.30
N VAL A 169 -3.46 -9.23 34.26
CA VAL A 169 -3.42 -7.83 33.86
C VAL A 169 -2.55 -7.61 32.63
N ASN A 170 -2.73 -6.48 31.97
CA ASN A 170 -1.85 -6.05 30.89
C ASN A 170 -0.58 -5.38 31.43
N ALA A 171 0.28 -4.88 30.54
CA ALA A 171 1.53 -4.20 30.90
C ALA A 171 1.34 -2.85 31.64
N SER A 172 0.10 -2.42 31.88
CA SER A 172 -0.25 -1.23 32.64
C SER A 172 -1.12 -1.56 33.86
N GLY A 173 -1.10 -2.81 34.33
CA GLY A 173 -1.82 -3.26 35.54
C GLY A 173 -3.34 -3.34 35.40
N CYS A 174 -3.89 -3.10 34.20
CA CYS A 174 -5.33 -3.13 34.02
C CYS A 174 -5.85 -4.54 33.78
N SER A 175 -6.83 -4.97 34.59
CA SER A 175 -7.62 -6.16 34.32
C SER A 175 -8.78 -5.88 33.35
N CYS A 176 -9.41 -6.95 32.85
CA CYS A 176 -10.61 -6.82 32.01
C CYS A 176 -11.84 -6.23 32.72
N ALA A 177 -11.84 -6.18 34.05
CA ALA A 177 -12.92 -5.55 34.81
C ALA A 177 -12.78 -4.02 34.87
N GLN A 178 -11.57 -3.49 34.66
CA GLN A 178 -11.26 -2.06 34.76
C GLN A 178 -11.22 -1.34 33.41
N ILE A 179 -11.32 -2.06 32.28
CA ILE A 179 -11.28 -1.48 30.94
C ILE A 179 -12.50 -1.84 30.11
N THR A 180 -12.91 -0.93 29.24
CA THR A 180 -13.91 -1.19 28.21
C THR A 180 -13.22 -1.38 26.86
N CYS A 181 -13.35 -2.56 26.28
CA CYS A 181 -12.70 -2.86 25.00
C CYS A 181 -13.47 -2.41 23.76
N ASN A 182 -14.72 -1.98 23.93
CA ASN A 182 -15.51 -1.46 22.81
C ASN A 182 -14.90 -0.12 22.35
N ASN A 183 -14.35 -0.12 21.14
CA ASN A 183 -13.70 1.05 20.55
C ASN A 183 -14.68 1.90 19.71
N GLY A 184 -15.96 1.52 19.69
CA GLY A 184 -17.03 2.15 18.90
C GLY A 184 -17.06 1.74 17.43
N ASN A 185 -16.22 0.80 17.00
CA ASN A 185 -16.15 0.29 15.64
C ASN A 185 -17.09 -0.92 15.48
N ALA A 186 -18.27 -0.69 14.90
CA ALA A 186 -19.20 -1.76 14.60
C ALA A 186 -18.67 -2.80 13.58
N CYS A 187 -17.57 -2.50 12.87
CA CYS A 187 -17.08 -3.32 11.76
C CYS A 187 -16.08 -4.40 12.14
N ASP A 188 -15.42 -4.31 13.30
CA ASP A 188 -14.47 -5.31 13.78
C ASP A 188 -15.09 -6.26 14.80
N GLY A 189 -16.41 -6.25 14.94
CA GLY A 189 -17.18 -7.19 15.75
C GLY A 189 -17.19 -6.84 17.24
N VAL A 190 -17.82 -7.69 18.04
CA VAL A 190 -17.83 -7.49 19.51
C VAL A 190 -16.45 -7.78 20.06
N GLU A 191 -15.81 -6.77 20.63
CA GLU A 191 -14.48 -6.88 21.20
C GLU A 191 -14.51 -7.68 22.49
N THR A 192 -13.49 -8.52 22.66
CA THR A 192 -13.33 -9.35 23.84
C THR A 192 -12.09 -8.91 24.62
N CYS A 193 -12.14 -9.07 25.94
CA CYS A 193 -11.00 -8.82 26.78
C CYS A 193 -10.44 -10.13 27.32
N THR A 194 -9.12 -10.30 27.20
CA THR A 194 -8.39 -11.41 27.82
C THR A 194 -7.13 -10.86 28.47
N ALA A 195 -6.94 -11.11 29.77
CA ALA A 195 -5.78 -10.66 30.56
C ALA A 195 -5.48 -9.16 30.41
N GLY A 196 -6.51 -8.31 30.49
CA GLY A 196 -6.35 -6.86 30.35
C GLY A 196 -6.08 -6.36 28.94
N VAL A 197 -6.07 -7.24 27.94
CA VAL A 197 -5.81 -6.89 26.55
C VAL A 197 -7.10 -7.00 25.75
N CYS A 198 -7.41 -5.93 25.00
CA CYS A 198 -8.55 -5.88 24.11
C CYS A 198 -8.24 -6.53 22.76
N HIS A 199 -9.14 -7.40 22.32
CA HIS A 199 -9.05 -8.13 21.07
C HIS A 199 -10.27 -7.77 20.23
N ALA A 200 -10.03 -7.32 19.00
CA ALA A 200 -11.08 -7.16 18.01
C ALA A 200 -11.80 -8.50 17.81
N GLY A 201 -13.11 -8.41 17.57
CA GLY A 201 -13.93 -9.58 17.27
C GLY A 201 -13.75 -10.07 15.83
N THR A 202 -14.68 -10.90 15.40
CA THR A 202 -14.77 -11.29 14.00
C THR A 202 -15.31 -10.12 13.18
N PRO A 203 -14.62 -9.69 12.10
CA PRO A 203 -15.10 -8.61 11.26
C PRO A 203 -16.53 -8.84 10.77
N LEU A 204 -17.34 -7.77 10.79
CA LEU A 204 -18.73 -7.81 10.38
C LEU A 204 -18.81 -8.02 8.86
N ASN A 205 -19.44 -9.13 8.44
CA ASN A 205 -19.71 -9.37 7.03
C ASN A 205 -20.96 -8.59 6.61
N CYS A 206 -20.75 -7.52 5.84
CA CYS A 206 -21.82 -6.65 5.35
C CYS A 206 -22.38 -7.04 3.99
N ASN A 207 -22.07 -8.22 3.46
CA ASN A 207 -22.67 -8.67 2.22
C ASN A 207 -24.16 -8.98 2.43
N ASP A 208 -25.06 -8.20 1.81
CA ASP A 208 -26.51 -8.42 1.88
C ASP A 208 -27.03 -9.42 0.83
N GLY A 209 -26.14 -9.94 -0.01
CA GLY A 209 -26.45 -10.85 -1.10
C GLY A 209 -27.04 -10.15 -2.33
N ASN A 210 -27.08 -8.81 -2.36
CA ASN A 210 -27.63 -8.05 -3.47
C ASN A 210 -26.50 -7.50 -4.37
N ALA A 211 -26.45 -8.04 -5.59
CA ALA A 211 -25.57 -7.60 -6.67
C ALA A 211 -25.58 -6.09 -6.96
N CYS A 212 -26.70 -5.44 -6.70
CA CYS A 212 -26.96 -4.05 -7.04
C CYS A 212 -26.76 -3.09 -5.87
N THR A 213 -26.13 -3.54 -4.80
CA THR A 213 -25.64 -2.69 -3.71
C THR A 213 -24.12 -2.79 -3.64
N THR A 214 -23.47 -1.67 -3.36
CA THR A 214 -22.11 -1.69 -2.83
C THR A 214 -22.21 -1.80 -1.31
N ASP A 215 -21.79 -2.96 -0.83
CA ASP A 215 -21.74 -3.26 0.59
C ASP A 215 -20.47 -2.66 1.19
N SER A 216 -20.65 -1.88 2.24
CA SER A 216 -19.57 -1.25 2.97
C SER A 216 -19.86 -1.32 4.45
N CYS A 217 -18.81 -1.25 5.25
CA CYS A 217 -18.97 -1.14 6.69
C CYS A 217 -18.53 0.25 7.15
N ASN A 218 -19.46 0.96 7.77
CA ASN A 218 -19.20 2.24 8.44
C ASN A 218 -18.86 1.96 9.90
N ALA A 219 -17.71 2.42 10.37
CA ALA A 219 -17.24 2.14 11.72
C ALA A 219 -18.24 2.55 12.81
N SER A 220 -19.00 3.63 12.62
CA SER A 220 -19.95 4.11 13.64
C SER A 220 -21.33 3.48 13.53
N THR A 221 -21.79 3.16 12.33
CA THR A 221 -23.19 2.72 12.09
C THR A 221 -23.33 1.27 11.65
N GLY A 222 -22.23 0.55 11.42
CA GLY A 222 -22.24 -0.83 10.94
C GLY A 222 -22.43 -0.93 9.44
N CYS A 223 -23.13 -1.97 8.98
CA CYS A 223 -23.30 -2.23 7.55
C CYS A 223 -24.11 -1.15 6.84
N VAL A 224 -23.61 -0.76 5.67
CA VAL A 224 -24.22 0.22 4.77
C VAL A 224 -24.23 -0.38 3.37
N HIS A 225 -25.43 -0.53 2.82
CA HIS A 225 -25.69 -1.09 1.49
C HIS A 225 -26.12 0.04 0.57
N THR A 226 -25.23 0.49 -0.32
CA THR A 226 -25.50 1.65 -1.17
C THR A 226 -25.97 1.18 -2.55
N PRO A 227 -27.18 1.52 -3.01
CA PRO A 227 -27.66 1.11 -4.33
C PRO A 227 -26.76 1.62 -5.47
N ILE A 228 -26.44 0.74 -6.41
CA ILE A 228 -25.70 1.06 -7.63
C ILE A 228 -26.69 1.65 -8.65
N SER A 229 -26.45 2.90 -9.06
CA SER A 229 -27.31 3.59 -10.02
C SER A 229 -27.36 2.84 -11.37
N GLY A 230 -28.57 2.61 -11.88
CA GLY A 230 -28.80 1.88 -13.13
C GLY A 230 -28.65 0.36 -13.04
N CYS A 231 -28.24 -0.18 -11.88
CA CYS A 231 -28.21 -1.62 -11.66
C CYS A 231 -29.64 -2.11 -11.42
N THR A 232 -30.20 -2.79 -12.43
CA THR A 232 -31.43 -3.57 -12.28
C THR A 232 -31.00 -5.03 -12.19
N ALA A 233 -31.13 -5.63 -11.02
CA ALA A 233 -30.85 -7.05 -10.83
C ALA A 233 -31.75 -7.86 -11.77
N CYS A 234 -31.17 -8.84 -12.46
CA CYS A 234 -31.99 -9.77 -13.22
C CYS A 234 -32.82 -10.62 -12.25
N THR A 235 -34.06 -10.92 -12.62
CA THR A 235 -34.91 -11.90 -11.92
C THR A 235 -35.11 -13.15 -12.75
N THR A 236 -34.77 -13.09 -14.05
CA THR A 236 -34.89 -14.20 -14.99
C THR A 236 -33.71 -14.22 -15.95
N ALA A 237 -33.34 -15.40 -16.43
CA ALA A 237 -32.30 -15.57 -17.45
C ALA A 237 -32.59 -14.78 -18.74
N SER A 238 -33.86 -14.56 -19.09
CA SER A 238 -34.28 -13.81 -20.28
C SER A 238 -33.80 -12.35 -20.28
N GLN A 239 -33.69 -11.73 -19.11
CA GLN A 239 -33.18 -10.36 -18.97
C GLN A 239 -31.66 -10.25 -19.19
N CYS A 240 -30.97 -11.39 -19.24
CA CYS A 240 -29.53 -11.49 -19.44
C CYS A 240 -29.15 -11.86 -20.87
N ASN A 241 -30.12 -11.98 -21.77
CA ASN A 241 -29.87 -12.38 -23.15
C ASN A 241 -28.93 -11.39 -23.85
N ASP A 242 -27.73 -11.84 -24.20
CA ASP A 242 -26.70 -11.03 -24.85
C ASP A 242 -26.78 -11.06 -26.39
N GLY A 243 -27.75 -11.80 -26.93
CA GLY A 243 -27.96 -12.00 -28.36
C GLY A 243 -26.95 -12.93 -29.03
N ASN A 244 -26.05 -13.58 -28.26
CA ASN A 244 -25.06 -14.50 -28.79
C ASN A 244 -25.58 -15.96 -28.69
N PRO A 245 -25.84 -16.64 -29.81
CA PRO A 245 -26.31 -18.02 -29.81
C PRO A 245 -25.27 -19.04 -29.30
N CYS A 246 -24.01 -18.62 -29.15
CA CYS A 246 -22.93 -19.45 -28.63
C CYS A 246 -22.71 -19.32 -27.12
N THR A 247 -23.60 -18.64 -26.42
CA THR A 247 -23.64 -18.54 -24.98
C THR A 247 -25.01 -18.97 -24.45
N THR A 248 -25.03 -19.48 -23.23
CA THR A 248 -26.25 -19.64 -22.43
C THR A 248 -26.21 -18.61 -21.32
N ASP A 249 -27.18 -17.72 -21.31
CA ASP A 249 -27.30 -16.67 -20.29
C ASP A 249 -28.07 -17.19 -19.09
N THR A 250 -27.53 -16.95 -17.91
CA THR A 250 -28.14 -17.33 -16.64
C THR A 250 -28.23 -16.12 -15.74
N CYS A 251 -29.34 -16.02 -15.03
CA CYS A 251 -29.50 -15.08 -13.95
C CYS A 251 -29.32 -15.80 -12.62
N THR A 252 -28.25 -15.49 -11.89
CA THR A 252 -27.97 -16.07 -10.57
C THR A 252 -27.81 -14.96 -9.54
N ALA A 253 -28.66 -14.94 -8.51
CA ALA A 253 -28.64 -13.94 -7.44
C ALA A 253 -28.64 -12.47 -7.94
N GLY A 254 -29.37 -12.18 -9.03
CA GLY A 254 -29.40 -10.83 -9.60
C GLY A 254 -28.31 -10.53 -10.62
N HIS A 255 -27.36 -11.45 -10.84
CA HIS A 255 -26.26 -11.31 -11.79
C HIS A 255 -26.53 -12.06 -13.10
N CYS A 256 -26.31 -11.37 -14.22
CA CYS A 256 -26.21 -11.99 -15.53
C CYS A 256 -24.82 -12.60 -15.71
N SER A 257 -24.77 -13.87 -16.07
CA SER A 257 -23.56 -14.54 -16.51
C SER A 257 -23.85 -15.34 -17.77
N SER A 258 -22.90 -15.33 -18.70
CA SER A 258 -23.00 -16.12 -19.93
C SER A 258 -21.95 -17.24 -19.91
N THR A 259 -22.37 -18.45 -20.27
CA THR A 259 -21.48 -19.61 -20.35
C THR A 259 -21.42 -20.09 -21.79
N ALA A 260 -20.22 -20.33 -22.32
CA ALA A 260 -20.07 -20.83 -23.68
C ALA A 260 -20.77 -22.18 -23.85
N VAL A 261 -21.55 -22.32 -24.93
CA VAL A 261 -22.09 -23.62 -25.33
C VAL A 261 -20.98 -24.52 -25.85
N THR A 262 -21.24 -25.83 -25.92
CA THR A 262 -20.27 -26.84 -26.38
C THR A 262 -19.71 -26.49 -27.76
N ASN A 263 -18.38 -26.61 -27.92
CA ASN A 263 -17.73 -26.42 -29.21
C ASN A 263 -18.31 -27.38 -30.26
N GLY A 264 -18.60 -26.86 -31.46
CA GLY A 264 -19.25 -27.62 -32.53
C GLY A 264 -20.78 -27.57 -32.52
N THR A 265 -21.40 -26.93 -31.52
CA THR A 265 -22.84 -26.62 -31.57
C THR A 265 -23.11 -25.72 -32.78
N THR A 266 -24.13 -26.05 -33.57
CA THR A 266 -24.53 -25.25 -34.73
C THR A 266 -25.00 -23.87 -34.27
N CYS A 267 -24.45 -22.84 -34.88
CA CYS A 267 -24.95 -21.47 -34.82
C CYS A 267 -25.15 -21.00 -36.26
N GLY A 268 -25.95 -19.97 -36.50
CA GLY A 268 -26.14 -19.43 -37.85
C GLY A 268 -26.14 -17.93 -37.80
N ASP A 269 -25.37 -17.28 -38.67
CA ASP A 269 -25.39 -15.83 -38.84
C ASP A 269 -26.32 -15.40 -40.00
N GLY A 270 -26.90 -16.38 -40.70
CA GLY A 270 -27.77 -16.18 -41.85
C GLY A 270 -27.03 -16.04 -43.18
N ASN A 271 -25.71 -16.23 -43.20
CA ASN A 271 -24.87 -16.20 -44.39
C ASN A 271 -24.53 -17.61 -44.88
N THR A 272 -25.38 -18.15 -45.74
CA THR A 272 -25.20 -19.46 -46.37
C THR A 272 -23.87 -19.63 -47.13
N CYS A 273 -23.20 -18.53 -47.52
CA CYS A 273 -21.97 -18.57 -48.29
C CYS A 273 -20.71 -18.86 -47.47
N ASN A 274 -20.75 -18.68 -46.15
CA ASN A 274 -19.60 -18.92 -45.29
C ASN A 274 -19.62 -20.33 -44.66
N GLY A 275 -20.53 -21.19 -45.11
CA GLY A 275 -20.66 -22.58 -44.68
C GLY A 275 -21.40 -22.73 -43.35
N LEU A 276 -21.58 -23.98 -42.90
CA LEU A 276 -22.22 -24.25 -41.61
C LEU A 276 -21.37 -23.68 -40.47
N GLU A 277 -21.95 -22.76 -39.71
CA GLU A 277 -21.29 -22.08 -38.63
C GLU A 277 -21.41 -22.88 -37.33
N THR A 278 -20.32 -22.87 -36.56
CA THR A 278 -20.25 -23.60 -35.30
C THR A 278 -19.67 -22.75 -34.21
N CYS A 279 -20.17 -22.95 -33.00
CA CYS A 279 -19.62 -22.29 -31.84
C CYS A 279 -18.21 -22.80 -31.54
N GLN A 280 -17.27 -21.87 -31.40
CA GLN A 280 -15.91 -22.14 -30.99
C GLN A 280 -15.49 -21.10 -29.94
N SER A 281 -15.21 -21.58 -28.73
CA SER A 281 -14.83 -20.74 -27.57
C SER A 281 -15.83 -19.60 -27.31
N GLY A 282 -17.13 -19.90 -27.33
CA GLY A 282 -18.19 -18.94 -27.02
C GLY A 282 -18.52 -17.93 -28.13
N THR A 283 -17.93 -18.08 -29.32
CA THR A 283 -18.26 -17.24 -30.50
C THR A 283 -18.67 -18.09 -31.68
N CYS A 284 -19.62 -17.60 -32.48
CA CYS A 284 -20.03 -18.26 -33.71
C CYS A 284 -18.96 -18.06 -34.77
N LYS A 285 -18.42 -19.16 -35.32
CA LYS A 285 -17.39 -19.13 -36.36
C LYS A 285 -17.94 -19.71 -37.65
N ALA A 286 -17.74 -18.96 -38.73
CA ALA A 286 -18.01 -19.40 -40.09
C ALA A 286 -17.28 -20.71 -40.41
N GLY A 287 -17.94 -21.56 -41.20
CA GLY A 287 -17.39 -22.81 -41.67
C GLY A 287 -16.49 -22.65 -42.91
N THR A 288 -16.51 -23.68 -43.75
CA THR A 288 -15.83 -23.63 -45.05
C THR A 288 -16.71 -22.88 -46.04
N PRO A 289 -16.21 -21.81 -46.71
CA PRO A 289 -16.98 -21.07 -47.69
C PRO A 289 -17.52 -21.97 -48.81
N LEU A 290 -18.74 -21.68 -49.26
CA LEU A 290 -19.38 -22.40 -50.35
C LEU A 290 -18.61 -22.12 -51.66
N ASN A 291 -18.13 -23.18 -52.32
CA ASN A 291 -17.57 -23.05 -53.67
C ASN A 291 -18.72 -22.99 -54.69
N CYS A 292 -18.83 -21.86 -55.37
CA CYS A 292 -19.88 -21.61 -56.36
C CYS A 292 -19.42 -21.73 -57.81
N ASP A 293 -18.21 -22.23 -58.07
CA ASP A 293 -17.74 -22.50 -59.44
C ASP A 293 -18.60 -23.62 -60.08
N ASP A 294 -19.33 -23.30 -61.16
CA ASP A 294 -20.13 -24.27 -61.91
C ASP A 294 -19.36 -24.93 -63.06
N GLY A 295 -18.09 -24.57 -63.23
CA GLY A 295 -17.21 -25.06 -64.30
C GLY A 295 -17.52 -24.48 -65.68
N ASN A 296 -18.40 -23.49 -65.78
CA ASN A 296 -18.75 -22.84 -67.04
C ASN A 296 -18.06 -21.47 -67.15
N ALA A 297 -17.07 -21.37 -68.03
CA ALA A 297 -16.33 -20.11 -68.22
C ALA A 297 -17.16 -18.97 -68.86
N CYS A 298 -18.40 -19.25 -69.29
CA CYS A 298 -19.36 -18.23 -69.75
C CYS A 298 -20.35 -17.79 -68.67
N THR A 299 -20.18 -18.18 -67.42
CA THR A 299 -20.91 -17.66 -66.26
C THR A 299 -19.96 -16.88 -65.34
N THR A 300 -20.50 -15.90 -64.63
CA THR A 300 -19.87 -15.31 -63.44
C THR A 300 -20.51 -15.92 -62.21
N ASP A 301 -19.68 -16.63 -61.45
CA ASP A 301 -20.10 -17.29 -60.23
C ASP A 301 -19.98 -16.33 -59.04
N SER A 302 -21.04 -16.25 -58.26
CA SER A 302 -21.09 -15.42 -57.06
C SER A 302 -21.87 -16.15 -55.99
N CYS A 303 -21.64 -15.78 -54.73
CA CYS A 303 -22.43 -16.31 -53.63
C CYS A 303 -23.25 -15.18 -52.99
N ASN A 304 -24.56 -15.37 -52.95
CA ASN A 304 -25.48 -14.50 -52.25
C ASN A 304 -25.69 -15.02 -50.82
N ALA A 305 -25.38 -14.19 -49.81
CA ALA A 305 -25.42 -14.59 -48.41
C ALA A 305 -26.75 -15.25 -47.99
N SER A 306 -27.88 -14.82 -48.55
CA SER A 306 -29.20 -15.36 -48.20
C SER A 306 -29.66 -16.52 -49.07
N THR A 307 -29.24 -16.59 -50.34
CA THR A 307 -29.77 -17.56 -51.31
C THR A 307 -28.76 -18.59 -51.82
N GLY A 308 -27.49 -18.50 -51.42
CA GLY A 308 -26.41 -19.40 -51.86
C GLY A 308 -25.83 -19.05 -53.22
N CYS A 309 -25.35 -20.05 -53.96
CA CYS A 309 -24.67 -19.83 -55.24
C CYS A 309 -25.58 -19.24 -56.32
N VAL A 310 -25.04 -18.27 -57.07
CA VAL A 310 -25.68 -17.57 -58.16
C VAL A 310 -24.71 -17.54 -59.34
N HIS A 311 -25.13 -18.12 -60.46
CA HIS A 311 -24.37 -18.22 -61.70
C HIS A 311 -25.01 -17.30 -62.75
N THR A 312 -24.33 -16.23 -63.14
CA THR A 312 -24.87 -15.23 -64.08
C THR A 312 -24.20 -15.35 -65.44
N ALA A 313 -24.97 -15.60 -66.49
CA ALA A 313 -24.42 -15.73 -67.84
C ALA A 313 -23.75 -14.43 -68.34
N ILE A 314 -22.58 -14.56 -68.96
CA ILE A 314 -21.85 -13.46 -69.60
C ILE A 314 -22.43 -13.21 -71.00
N THR A 315 -23.05 -12.05 -71.20
CA THR A 315 -23.65 -11.66 -72.48
C THR A 315 -22.63 -11.64 -73.62
N GLY A 316 -22.90 -12.38 -74.70
CA GLY A 316 -22.02 -12.45 -75.88
C GLY A 316 -20.92 -13.51 -75.80
N CYS A 317 -20.78 -14.21 -74.67
CA CYS A 317 -19.88 -15.36 -74.55
C CYS A 317 -20.45 -16.54 -75.34
N THR A 318 -19.92 -16.77 -76.54
CA THR A 318 -20.22 -17.96 -77.36
C THR A 318 -18.98 -18.82 -77.34
N ALA A 319 -19.07 -20.02 -76.75
CA ALA A 319 -17.97 -20.97 -76.75
C ALA A 319 -17.59 -21.36 -78.19
N CYS A 320 -16.30 -21.36 -78.53
CA CYS A 320 -15.85 -21.90 -79.82
C CYS A 320 -16.10 -23.42 -79.84
N THR A 321 -16.45 -23.95 -81.00
CA THR A 321 -16.64 -25.41 -81.20
C THR A 321 -15.63 -25.99 -82.19
N THR A 322 -14.98 -25.12 -82.96
CA THR A 322 -13.95 -25.47 -83.95
C THR A 322 -12.87 -24.41 -83.96
N SER A 323 -11.61 -24.80 -84.19
CA SER A 323 -10.48 -23.85 -84.27
C SER A 323 -10.64 -22.81 -85.39
N SER A 324 -11.44 -23.09 -86.43
CA SER A 324 -11.73 -22.13 -87.50
C SER A 324 -12.51 -20.90 -87.03
N GLN A 325 -13.27 -21.01 -85.94
CA GLN A 325 -13.98 -19.88 -85.34
C GLN A 325 -13.06 -18.94 -84.55
N CYS A 326 -11.80 -19.33 -84.38
CA CYS A 326 -10.80 -18.60 -83.60
C CYS A 326 -9.78 -17.86 -84.46
N ASN A 327 -9.84 -17.97 -85.78
CA ASN A 327 -8.90 -17.33 -86.69
C ASN A 327 -8.97 -15.80 -86.56
N ASP A 328 -7.91 -15.19 -86.06
CA ASP A 328 -7.80 -13.74 -85.82
C ASP A 328 -7.25 -12.96 -87.03
N GLY A 329 -6.93 -13.67 -88.13
CA GLY A 329 -6.37 -13.11 -89.35
C GLY A 329 -4.88 -12.80 -89.26
N ASN A 330 -4.20 -13.13 -88.16
CA ASN A 330 -2.78 -12.94 -87.98
C ASN A 330 -1.98 -14.19 -88.41
N PRO A 331 -1.16 -14.12 -89.47
CA PRO A 331 -0.37 -15.27 -89.94
C PRO A 331 0.72 -15.71 -88.95
N CYS A 332 1.00 -14.90 -87.93
CA CYS A 332 2.00 -15.18 -86.90
C CYS A 332 1.43 -15.79 -85.61
N THR A 333 0.14 -16.14 -85.59
CA THR A 333 -0.50 -16.90 -84.53
C THR A 333 -1.12 -18.19 -85.08
N SER A 334 -1.12 -19.23 -84.26
CA SER A 334 -1.88 -20.46 -84.48
C SER A 334 -3.07 -20.42 -83.53
N ASP A 335 -4.26 -20.26 -84.09
CA ASP A 335 -5.50 -20.19 -83.32
C ASP A 335 -6.13 -21.58 -83.16
N THR A 336 -6.34 -21.99 -81.91
CA THR A 336 -6.91 -23.29 -81.56
C THR A 336 -8.10 -23.13 -80.63
N CYS A 337 -9.13 -23.95 -80.82
CA CYS A 337 -10.25 -24.02 -79.91
C CYS A 337 -10.03 -25.14 -78.88
N THR A 338 -9.81 -24.78 -77.61
CA THR A 338 -9.59 -25.72 -76.51
C THR A 338 -10.67 -25.52 -75.45
N ALA A 339 -11.46 -26.56 -75.17
CA ALA A 339 -12.52 -26.56 -74.16
C ALA A 339 -13.53 -25.38 -74.28
N GLY A 340 -13.84 -24.93 -75.50
CA GLY A 340 -14.74 -23.80 -75.72
C GLY A 340 -14.04 -22.44 -75.83
N HIS A 341 -12.71 -22.38 -75.72
CA HIS A 341 -11.92 -21.15 -75.75
C HIS A 341 -11.00 -21.05 -76.96
N CYS A 342 -10.95 -19.87 -77.57
CA CYS A 342 -9.94 -19.55 -78.57
C CYS A 342 -8.61 -19.24 -77.90
N GLN A 343 -7.58 -19.99 -78.27
CA GLN A 343 -6.20 -19.82 -77.83
C GLN A 343 -5.34 -19.49 -79.04
N SER A 344 -4.76 -18.29 -79.05
CA SER A 344 -3.84 -17.82 -80.09
C SER A 344 -2.40 -17.98 -79.57
N THR A 345 -1.65 -18.90 -80.16
CA THR A 345 -0.25 -19.14 -79.77
C THR A 345 0.69 -18.62 -80.85
N ALA A 346 1.70 -17.83 -80.49
CA ALA A 346 2.68 -17.33 -81.44
C ALA A 346 3.38 -18.48 -82.19
N VAL A 347 3.44 -18.39 -83.51
CA VAL A 347 4.25 -19.31 -84.32
C VAL A 347 5.74 -19.04 -84.12
N ALA A 348 6.59 -19.99 -84.49
CA ALA A 348 8.03 -19.88 -84.25
C ALA A 348 8.64 -18.62 -84.87
N ASN A 349 9.53 -17.96 -84.13
CA ASN A 349 10.26 -16.80 -84.62
C ASN A 349 11.05 -17.16 -85.89
N GLY A 350 11.00 -16.31 -86.90
CA GLY A 350 11.61 -16.56 -88.21
C GLY A 350 10.71 -17.29 -89.21
N THR A 351 9.49 -17.69 -88.82
CA THR A 351 8.49 -18.20 -89.77
C THR A 351 8.15 -17.10 -90.78
N ALA A 352 8.17 -17.43 -92.07
CA ALA A 352 7.82 -16.47 -93.11
C ALA A 352 6.36 -16.03 -92.95
N CYS A 353 6.14 -14.72 -93.02
CA CYS A 353 4.82 -14.11 -93.04
C CYS A 353 4.81 -13.01 -94.10
N SER A 354 3.66 -12.39 -94.36
CA SER A 354 3.62 -11.16 -95.13
C SER A 354 2.60 -10.21 -94.55
N ASP A 355 2.96 -8.93 -94.45
CA ASP A 355 2.05 -7.84 -94.08
C ASP A 355 1.42 -7.16 -95.31
N GLY A 356 1.76 -7.64 -96.51
CA GLY A 356 1.30 -7.13 -97.79
C GLY A 356 2.13 -5.98 -98.35
N ASN A 357 3.25 -5.60 -97.72
CA ASN A 357 4.15 -4.54 -98.19
C ASN A 357 5.44 -5.12 -98.79
N VAL A 358 5.50 -5.21 -100.13
CA VAL A 358 6.65 -5.81 -100.82
C VAL A 358 7.96 -5.00 -100.69
N CYS A 359 7.88 -3.72 -100.30
CA CYS A 359 9.04 -2.83 -100.24
C CYS A 359 9.90 -3.03 -99.00
N ASN A 360 9.39 -3.71 -97.98
CA ASN A 360 10.09 -3.88 -96.71
C ASN A 360 10.84 -5.22 -96.62
N GLY A 361 10.96 -5.94 -97.75
CA GLY A 361 11.69 -7.21 -97.85
C GLY A 361 10.89 -8.38 -97.28
N ALA A 362 11.49 -9.58 -97.28
CA ALA A 362 10.82 -10.77 -96.75
C ALA A 362 10.54 -10.64 -95.25
N GLU A 363 9.26 -10.71 -94.86
CA GLU A 363 8.82 -10.54 -93.49
C GLU A 363 8.88 -11.86 -92.71
N THR A 364 9.17 -11.75 -91.41
CA THR A 364 9.22 -12.92 -90.51
C THR A 364 8.48 -12.65 -89.22
N CYS A 365 7.86 -13.70 -88.68
CA CYS A 365 7.21 -13.61 -87.38
C CYS A 365 8.24 -13.40 -86.27
N GLN A 366 7.99 -12.43 -85.40
CA GLN A 366 8.69 -12.26 -84.12
C GLN A 366 7.67 -12.03 -83.00
N SER A 367 7.69 -12.90 -82.01
CA SER A 367 6.82 -12.82 -80.82
C SER A 367 5.33 -12.69 -81.15
N GLY A 368 4.86 -13.40 -82.19
CA GLY A 368 3.46 -13.42 -82.60
C GLY A 368 3.02 -12.29 -83.53
N ALA A 369 3.93 -11.41 -83.96
CA ALA A 369 3.66 -10.35 -84.94
C ALA A 369 4.53 -10.51 -86.20
N CYS A 370 3.99 -10.16 -87.36
CA CYS A 370 4.75 -10.14 -88.61
C CYS A 370 5.65 -8.91 -88.64
N THR A 371 6.96 -9.11 -88.72
CA THR A 371 7.96 -8.02 -88.71
C THR A 371 8.63 -7.89 -90.07
N ALA A 372 8.68 -6.64 -90.55
CA ALA A 372 9.32 -6.26 -91.78
C ALA A 372 10.80 -6.65 -91.83
N GLY A 373 11.26 -7.08 -93.00
CA GLY A 373 12.65 -7.43 -93.26
C GLY A 373 13.54 -6.23 -93.58
N THR A 374 14.57 -6.48 -94.40
CA THR A 374 15.43 -5.41 -94.93
C THR A 374 14.75 -4.76 -96.11
N ALA A 375 14.51 -3.44 -96.02
CA ALA A 375 13.88 -2.68 -97.09
C ALA A 375 14.63 -2.83 -98.42
N LEU A 376 13.85 -3.00 -99.50
CA LEU A 376 14.37 -3.16 -100.84
C LEU A 376 15.04 -1.85 -101.28
N LYS A 377 16.34 -1.90 -101.61
CA LYS A 377 17.07 -0.74 -102.12
C LYS A 377 16.80 -0.60 -103.63
N CYS A 378 15.93 0.35 -104.00
CA CYS A 378 15.55 0.60 -105.39
C CYS A 378 16.50 1.57 -106.15
N ASP A 379 17.64 1.92 -105.56
CA ASP A 379 18.62 2.86 -106.10
C ASP A 379 19.23 2.34 -107.42
N ASP A 380 18.96 3.04 -108.52
CA ASP A 380 19.49 2.70 -109.84
C ASP A 380 20.88 3.31 -110.11
N GLY A 381 21.43 4.07 -109.16
CA GLY A 381 22.74 4.70 -109.23
C GLY A 381 22.80 5.94 -110.12
N ASN A 382 21.67 6.46 -110.60
CA ASN A 382 21.59 7.64 -111.45
C ASN A 382 21.15 8.88 -110.65
N ALA A 383 22.04 9.88 -110.55
CA ALA A 383 21.78 11.09 -109.75
C ALA A 383 20.67 12.01 -110.30
N CYS A 384 20.13 11.73 -111.49
CA CYS A 384 19.05 12.50 -112.11
C CYS A 384 17.65 11.87 -111.91
N THR A 385 17.54 10.73 -111.24
CA THR A 385 16.27 10.02 -110.95
C THR A 385 16.01 9.96 -109.44
N THR A 386 14.73 9.87 -109.07
CA THR A 386 14.30 9.64 -107.68
C THR A 386 13.76 8.23 -107.58
N ASP A 387 14.42 7.39 -106.80
CA ASP A 387 14.03 6.00 -106.62
C ASP A 387 13.00 5.86 -105.48
N THR A 388 11.83 5.32 -105.81
CA THR A 388 10.77 5.04 -104.85
C THR A 388 10.19 3.65 -105.07
N CYS A 389 9.97 2.91 -103.99
CA CYS A 389 9.31 1.61 -104.01
C CYS A 389 7.79 1.74 -103.79
N ASN A 390 6.99 1.01 -104.56
CA ASN A 390 5.54 0.93 -104.37
C ASN A 390 5.20 -0.30 -103.51
N ALA A 391 4.60 -0.07 -102.34
CA ALA A 391 4.33 -1.12 -101.36
C ALA A 391 3.48 -2.30 -101.88
N SER A 392 2.81 -2.15 -103.03
CA SER A 392 1.98 -3.19 -103.63
C SER A 392 2.55 -3.86 -104.88
N THR A 393 3.63 -3.33 -105.49
CA THR A 393 4.22 -3.84 -106.75
C THR A 393 5.70 -3.44 -106.90
#